data_AF-A0A354NUB5-F1
#
_entry.id   AF-A0A354NUB5-F1
#
_cell.length_a   1.000
_cell.length_b   1.000
_cell.length_c   1.000
_cell.angle_alpha   90.00
_cell.angle_beta   90.00
_cell.angle_gamma   90.00
#
_symmetry.space_group_name_H-M   'P 1'
#
loop_
_entity.id
_entity.type
_entity.pdbx_description
1 polymer ?
#
loop_
_entity_poly.entity_id
_entity_poly.type
_entity_poly.pdbx_seq_one_letter_code
_entity_poly.pdbx_strand_id
1 'polypeptide(L)'
;MVNPTDPNEVRLTGENSFIRLQESEDGPQLTRTSHWRVLWSPAGQGHVLFITSELTSDAVKIYADNIALARWLQEEIESMLFPEFADQSIPVISAIFERDGDGQNYWTETVDSAEESIELTWHDFAEPFVLRAE
;
A
#
# COMPACT_ATOMS: atom_id res chain seq x y z
N MET A 1 -15.89 -35.37 10.28
CA MET A 1 -16.15 -33.91 10.26
C MET A 1 -15.37 -33.36 9.08
N VAL A 2 -16.00 -32.63 8.17
CA VAL A 2 -15.29 -32.01 7.03
C VAL A 2 -14.42 -30.90 7.60
N ASN A 3 -13.16 -30.80 7.17
CA ASN A 3 -12.32 -29.69 7.60
C ASN A 3 -12.91 -28.39 7.02
N PRO A 4 -13.31 -27.41 7.86
CA PRO A 4 -13.90 -26.18 7.38
C PRO A 4 -12.88 -25.18 6.82
N THR A 5 -11.58 -25.49 6.85
CA THR A 5 -10.52 -24.59 6.37
C THR A 5 -10.31 -24.73 4.86
N ASP A 6 -10.06 -23.60 4.21
CA ASP A 6 -9.52 -23.58 2.85
C ASP A 6 -8.14 -24.28 2.82
N PRO A 7 -7.84 -25.13 1.83
CA PRO A 7 -6.56 -25.85 1.75
C PRO A 7 -5.41 -25.00 1.17
N ASN A 8 -5.68 -23.81 0.62
CA ASN A 8 -4.65 -22.95 0.06
C ASN A 8 -3.76 -22.35 1.14
N GLU A 9 -2.51 -22.09 0.78
CA GLU A 9 -1.56 -21.37 1.62
C GLU A 9 -1.97 -19.90 1.75
N VAL A 10 -2.08 -19.41 2.98
CA VAL A 10 -2.19 -17.97 3.23
C VAL A 10 -0.84 -17.36 2.84
N ARG A 11 -0.83 -16.46 1.84
CA ARG A 11 0.38 -15.74 1.41
C ARG A 11 0.54 -14.39 2.11
N LEU A 12 -0.57 -13.72 2.37
CA LEU A 12 -0.61 -12.43 3.08
C LEU A 12 -2.01 -12.23 3.67
N THR A 13 -2.09 -11.55 4.81
CA THR A 13 -3.33 -10.93 5.29
C THR A 13 -3.05 -9.51 5.78
N GLY A 14 -3.93 -8.59 5.42
CA GLY A 14 -3.76 -7.16 5.69
C GLY A 14 -4.67 -6.32 4.82
N GLU A 15 -4.33 -5.03 4.73
CA GLU A 15 -5.03 -4.02 3.95
C GLU A 15 -4.07 -3.46 2.88
N ASN A 16 -4.62 -3.14 1.72
CA ASN A 16 -3.90 -2.50 0.62
C ASN A 16 -4.74 -1.37 0.03
N SER A 17 -4.42 -0.15 0.43
CA SER A 17 -5.14 1.07 0.07
C SER A 17 -4.38 1.85 -1.00
N PHE A 18 -5.12 2.44 -1.94
CA PHE A 18 -4.54 3.22 -3.04
C PHE A 18 -5.14 4.62 -3.10
N ILE A 19 -4.31 5.59 -3.51
CA ILE A 19 -4.73 6.87 -4.09
C ILE A 19 -4.13 6.95 -5.49
N ARG A 20 -4.95 7.30 -6.47
CA ARG A 20 -4.54 7.47 -7.86
C ARG A 20 -5.11 8.77 -8.40
N LEU A 21 -4.26 9.59 -9.01
CA LEU A 21 -4.66 10.78 -9.75
C LEU A 21 -4.27 10.60 -11.21
N GLN A 22 -5.20 10.88 -12.11
CA GLN A 22 -4.97 10.88 -13.56
C GLN A 22 -5.32 12.25 -14.11
N GLU A 23 -4.64 12.67 -15.17
CA GLU A 23 -4.90 13.97 -15.82
C GLU A 23 -6.31 14.03 -16.46
N SER A 24 -6.79 12.89 -16.95
CA SER A 24 -8.12 12.69 -17.53
C SER A 24 -8.50 11.20 -17.45
N GLU A 25 -9.72 10.83 -17.84
CA GLU A 25 -10.25 9.46 -17.75
C GLU A 25 -9.35 8.40 -18.43
N ASP A 26 -8.68 8.77 -19.52
CA ASP A 26 -7.72 7.92 -20.24
C ASP A 26 -6.31 8.54 -20.27
N GLY A 27 -6.06 9.52 -19.38
CA GLY A 27 -4.81 10.27 -19.32
C GLY A 27 -3.68 9.54 -18.59
N PRO A 28 -2.45 10.08 -18.64
CA PRO A 28 -1.37 9.55 -17.82
C PRO A 28 -1.70 9.64 -16.33
N GLN A 29 -1.20 8.66 -15.57
CA GLN A 29 -1.31 8.66 -14.12
C GLN A 29 -0.26 9.63 -13.54
N LEU A 30 -0.73 10.68 -12.87
CA LEU A 30 0.09 11.74 -12.25
C LEU A 30 0.49 11.44 -10.81
N THR A 31 -0.29 10.61 -10.12
CA THR A 31 0.05 10.15 -8.78
C THR A 31 -0.40 8.73 -8.59
N ARG A 32 0.47 7.92 -7.99
CA ARG A 32 0.17 6.57 -7.57
C ARG A 32 0.69 6.36 -6.16
N THR A 33 -0.17 5.91 -5.28
CA THR A 33 0.23 5.35 -3.99
C THR A 33 -0.22 3.89 -3.90
N SER A 34 0.62 3.06 -3.28
CA SER A 34 0.27 1.73 -2.82
C SER A 34 0.67 1.64 -1.35
N HIS A 35 -0.31 1.81 -0.48
CA HIS A 35 -0.15 1.73 0.97
C HIS A 35 -0.53 0.33 1.44
N TRP A 36 0.29 -0.25 2.29
CA TRP A 36 0.12 -1.58 2.83
C TRP A 36 0.11 -1.51 4.36
N ARG A 37 -0.89 -2.16 4.95
CA ARG A 37 -0.89 -2.54 6.37
C ARG A 37 -0.98 -4.05 6.47
N VAL A 38 0.15 -4.70 6.68
CA VAL A 38 0.24 -6.16 6.65
C VAL A 38 0.24 -6.70 8.07
N LEU A 39 -0.76 -7.54 8.36
CA LEU A 39 -0.89 -8.25 9.63
C LEU A 39 -0.05 -9.53 9.66
N TRP A 40 0.13 -10.16 8.50
CA TRP A 40 0.99 -11.34 8.36
C TRP A 40 1.48 -11.50 6.92
N SER A 41 2.77 -11.83 6.79
CA SER A 41 3.43 -12.30 5.56
C SER A 41 4.66 -13.14 5.94
N PRO A 42 5.27 -13.87 4.98
CA PRO A 42 6.56 -14.55 5.20
C PRO A 42 7.71 -13.61 5.63
N ALA A 43 7.66 -12.33 5.27
CA ALA A 43 8.66 -11.32 5.62
C ALA A 43 8.33 -10.53 6.91
N GLY A 44 7.27 -10.92 7.61
CA GLY A 44 6.78 -10.28 8.82
C GLY A 44 5.63 -9.30 8.59
N GLN A 45 5.11 -8.76 9.69
CA GLN A 45 4.09 -7.71 9.70
C GLN A 45 4.73 -6.33 9.55
N GLY A 46 3.93 -5.32 9.19
CA GLY A 46 4.38 -3.94 9.11
C GLY A 46 3.60 -3.13 8.09
N HIS A 47 4.13 -1.95 7.79
CA HIS A 47 3.57 -1.01 6.85
C HIS A 47 4.58 -0.64 5.77
N VAL A 48 4.07 -0.38 4.57
CA VAL A 48 4.86 0.08 3.45
C VAL A 48 4.03 1.07 2.63
N LEU A 49 4.64 2.19 2.25
CA LEU A 49 4.11 3.11 1.26
C LEU A 49 5.05 3.13 0.05
N PHE A 50 4.55 2.71 -1.10
CA PHE A 50 5.15 3.00 -2.40
C PHE A 50 4.44 4.21 -3.01
N ILE A 51 5.18 5.20 -3.48
CA ILE A 51 4.59 6.43 -4.05
C ILE A 51 5.41 6.95 -5.22
N THR A 52 4.71 7.40 -6.27
CA THR A 52 5.21 8.34 -7.28
C THR A 52 4.18 9.45 -7.49
N SER A 53 4.63 10.70 -7.54
CA SER A 53 3.79 11.89 -7.61
C SER A 53 4.63 13.10 -8.01
N GLU A 54 3.99 14.19 -8.46
CA GLU A 54 4.64 15.50 -8.54
C GLU A 54 5.28 15.91 -7.20
N LEU A 55 4.69 15.50 -6.07
CA LEU A 55 5.24 15.72 -4.72
C LEU A 55 6.60 15.04 -4.50
N THR A 56 6.88 13.97 -5.25
CA THR A 56 8.16 13.25 -5.22
C THR A 56 9.04 13.58 -6.41
N SER A 57 8.74 14.67 -7.14
CA SER A 57 9.38 15.02 -8.42
C SER A 57 9.33 13.86 -9.41
N ASP A 58 8.21 13.15 -9.44
CA ASP A 58 7.93 11.95 -10.25
C ASP A 58 8.87 10.75 -10.01
N ALA A 59 9.72 10.83 -8.98
CA ALA A 59 10.54 9.71 -8.54
C ALA A 59 9.72 8.74 -7.68
N VAL A 60 10.00 7.45 -7.82
CA VAL A 60 9.47 6.45 -6.89
C VAL A 60 10.18 6.59 -5.54
N LYS A 61 9.40 6.74 -4.47
CA LYS A 61 9.86 6.67 -3.08
C LYS A 61 9.18 5.53 -2.35
N ILE A 62 9.90 4.94 -1.41
CA ILE A 62 9.44 3.81 -0.61
C ILE A 62 9.68 4.12 0.86
N TYR A 63 8.63 4.06 1.67
CA TYR A 63 8.69 4.24 3.12
C TYR A 63 8.23 2.96 3.80
N ALA A 64 8.91 2.53 4.86
CA ALA A 64 8.51 1.34 5.60
C ALA A 64 8.98 1.37 7.06
N ASP A 65 8.21 0.72 7.93
CA ASP A 65 8.66 0.33 9.27
C ASP A 65 9.30 -1.07 9.28
N ASN A 66 9.09 -1.86 8.21
CA ASN A 66 9.67 -3.16 7.98
C ASN A 66 10.23 -3.27 6.55
N ILE A 67 11.55 -3.15 6.42
CA ILE A 67 12.25 -3.20 5.13
C ILE A 67 12.12 -4.59 4.46
N ALA A 68 12.13 -5.68 5.23
CA ALA A 68 11.99 -7.02 4.66
C ALA A 68 10.63 -7.20 3.99
N LEU A 69 9.57 -6.68 4.63
CA LEU A 69 8.23 -6.65 4.05
C LEU A 69 8.18 -5.83 2.77
N ALA A 70 8.79 -4.64 2.74
CA ALA A 70 8.85 -3.82 1.52
C ALA A 70 9.47 -4.59 0.35
N ARG A 71 10.62 -5.24 0.57
CA ARG A 71 11.29 -6.03 -0.50
C ARG A 71 10.47 -7.22 -0.96
N TRP A 72 9.81 -7.92 -0.03
CA TRP A 72 8.92 -9.03 -0.35
C TRP A 72 7.72 -8.58 -1.19
N LEU A 73 7.09 -7.45 -0.83
CA LEU A 73 5.99 -6.86 -1.61
C LEU A 73 6.43 -6.45 -3.02
N GLN A 74 7.64 -5.90 -3.18
CA GLN A 74 8.19 -5.57 -4.49
C GLN A 74 8.30 -6.79 -5.42
N GLU A 75 8.80 -7.92 -4.90
CA GLU A 75 8.98 -9.16 -5.65
C GLU A 75 7.64 -9.82 -5.98
N GLU A 76 6.80 -10.01 -4.95
CA GLU A 76 5.66 -10.94 -5.02
C GLU A 76 4.38 -10.28 -5.53
N ILE A 77 4.21 -8.97 -5.32
CA ILE A 77 2.92 -8.30 -5.56
C ILE A 77 3.06 -7.08 -6.46
N GLU A 78 3.91 -6.10 -6.11
CA GLU A 78 4.00 -4.84 -6.85
C GLU A 78 4.51 -5.04 -8.28
N SER A 79 5.35 -6.04 -8.53
CA SER A 79 5.77 -6.46 -9.88
C SER A 79 4.59 -6.75 -10.82
N MET A 80 3.45 -7.17 -10.27
CA MET A 80 2.22 -7.47 -11.00
C MET A 80 1.24 -6.29 -11.02
N LEU A 81 1.24 -5.44 -10.00
CA LEU A 81 0.30 -4.32 -9.86
C LEU A 81 0.80 -3.03 -10.53
N PHE A 82 2.08 -2.71 -10.36
CA PHE A 82 2.74 -1.55 -10.93
C PHE A 82 4.26 -1.76 -11.00
N PRO A 83 4.81 -2.21 -12.14
CA PRO A 83 6.20 -2.66 -12.25
C PRO A 83 7.27 -1.66 -11.80
N GLU A 84 7.01 -0.34 -11.89
CA GLU A 84 7.96 0.68 -11.44
C GLU A 84 8.20 0.64 -9.92
N PHE A 85 7.25 0.12 -9.14
CA PHE A 85 7.44 -0.08 -7.69
C PHE A 85 8.27 -1.31 -7.37
N ALA A 86 8.57 -2.20 -8.33
CA ALA A 86 9.30 -3.44 -8.08
C ALA A 86 10.83 -3.29 -8.04
N ASP A 87 11.38 -2.11 -8.39
CA ASP A 87 12.83 -1.89 -8.39
C ASP A 87 13.40 -1.87 -6.97
N GLN A 88 14.10 -2.94 -6.59
CA GLN A 88 14.72 -3.08 -5.28
C GLN A 88 16.00 -2.25 -5.08
N SER A 89 16.53 -1.62 -6.14
CA SER A 89 17.66 -0.69 -6.02
C SER A 89 17.23 0.64 -5.37
N ILE A 90 15.93 0.96 -5.42
CA ILE A 90 15.36 2.14 -4.76
C ILE A 90 15.52 1.99 -3.24
N PRO A 91 16.11 2.98 -2.55
CA PRO A 91 16.24 2.96 -1.09
C PRO A 91 14.88 2.90 -0.39
N VAL A 92 14.79 2.11 0.67
CA VAL A 92 13.64 2.13 1.59
C VAL A 92 13.94 3.08 2.72
N ILE A 93 13.11 4.12 2.86
CA ILE A 93 13.18 5.12 3.89
C ILE A 93 12.48 4.59 5.14
N SER A 94 13.16 4.64 6.28
CA SER A 94 12.56 4.27 7.57
C SER A 94 11.48 5.29 7.94
N ALA A 95 10.28 4.82 8.25
CA ALA A 95 9.15 5.68 8.61
C ALA A 95 8.29 5.08 9.73
N ILE A 96 7.54 5.94 10.40
CA ILE A 96 6.51 5.61 11.38
C ILE A 96 5.16 5.77 10.68
N PHE A 97 4.24 4.86 10.96
CA PHE A 97 2.91 4.85 10.39
C PHE A 97 1.87 5.01 11.49
N GLU A 98 1.03 6.02 11.35
CA GLU A 98 -0.11 6.28 12.22
C GLU A 98 -1.39 6.32 11.40
N ARG A 99 -2.53 6.19 12.09
CA ARG A 99 -3.84 6.24 11.45
C ARG A 99 -4.86 6.94 12.31
N ASP A 100 -5.80 7.61 11.65
CA ASP A 100 -6.97 8.22 12.26
C ASP A 100 -8.22 7.98 11.40
N GLY A 101 -9.38 7.96 12.03
CA GLY A 101 -10.66 7.80 11.35
C GLY A 101 -11.48 6.60 11.81
N ASP A 102 -12.72 6.55 11.34
CA ASP A 102 -13.75 5.60 11.78
C ASP A 102 -14.13 4.56 10.72
N GLY A 103 -13.52 4.64 9.53
CA GLY A 103 -13.76 3.74 8.41
C GLY A 103 -15.15 3.89 7.77
N GLN A 104 -15.92 4.91 8.15
CA GLN A 104 -17.27 5.18 7.63
C GLN A 104 -17.41 6.59 7.05
N ASN A 105 -16.78 7.59 7.66
CA ASN A 105 -16.83 8.98 7.24
C ASN A 105 -15.51 9.40 6.61
N TYR A 106 -14.40 9.02 7.25
CA TYR A 106 -13.06 9.29 6.76
C TYR A 106 -12.05 8.28 7.30
N TRP A 107 -10.89 8.26 6.66
CA TRP A 107 -9.73 7.51 7.07
C TRP A 107 -8.47 8.26 6.64
N THR A 108 -7.49 8.37 7.53
CA THR A 108 -6.19 8.97 7.25
C THR A 108 -5.08 8.02 7.66
N GLU A 109 -4.11 7.82 6.76
CA GLU A 109 -2.83 7.18 7.04
C GLU A 109 -1.75 8.27 7.04
N THR A 110 -0.98 8.36 8.12
CA THR A 110 0.14 9.30 8.24
C THR A 110 1.45 8.52 8.20
N VAL A 111 2.37 8.95 7.34
CA VAL A 111 3.68 8.35 7.15
C VAL A 111 4.76 9.39 7.43
N ASP A 112 5.43 9.24 8.57
CA ASP A 112 6.45 10.17 9.04
C ASP A 112 7.84 9.56 8.95
N SER A 113 8.75 10.26 8.28
CA SER A 113 10.18 9.96 8.24
C SER A 113 10.97 11.08 8.92
N ALA A 114 12.31 11.01 8.86
CA ALA A 114 13.16 12.07 9.42
C ALA A 114 13.02 13.41 8.68
N GLU A 115 12.63 13.40 7.40
CA GLU A 115 12.63 14.59 6.53
C GLU A 115 11.25 14.95 5.99
N GLU A 116 10.33 13.98 5.94
CA GLU A 116 9.07 14.09 5.21
C GLU A 116 7.92 13.54 6.06
N SER A 117 6.76 14.19 5.95
CA SER A 117 5.49 13.75 6.50
C SER A 117 4.48 13.68 5.35
N ILE A 118 3.83 12.54 5.18
CA ILE A 118 2.87 12.28 4.10
C ILE A 118 1.55 11.84 4.74
N GLU A 119 0.46 12.51 4.39
CA GLU A 119 -0.89 12.14 4.80
C GLU A 119 -1.70 11.66 3.60
N LEU A 120 -2.23 10.44 3.68
CA LEU A 120 -3.18 9.90 2.73
C LEU A 120 -4.56 9.92 3.39
N THR A 121 -5.49 10.72 2.87
CA THR A 121 -6.84 10.83 3.44
C THR A 121 -7.89 10.40 2.42
N TRP A 122 -8.80 9.54 2.87
CA TRP A 122 -9.99 9.13 2.13
C TRP A 122 -11.23 9.57 2.89
N HIS A 123 -12.25 10.01 2.16
CA HIS A 123 -13.56 10.37 2.67
C HIS A 123 -14.60 10.21 1.55
N ASP A 124 -15.88 10.46 1.84
CA ASP A 124 -16.98 10.32 0.88
C ASP A 124 -17.05 8.90 0.27
N PHE A 125 -17.02 7.90 1.15
CA PHE A 125 -17.03 6.50 0.75
C PHE A 125 -18.35 6.11 0.08
N ALA A 126 -18.24 5.25 -0.93
CA ALA A 126 -19.39 4.54 -1.48
C ALA A 126 -19.90 3.47 -0.49
N GLU A 127 -21.08 2.89 -0.79
CA GLU A 127 -21.62 1.78 -0.02
C GLU A 127 -20.65 0.58 0.01
N PRO A 128 -20.43 -0.06 1.19
CA PRO A 128 -19.53 -1.20 1.31
C PRO A 128 -19.94 -2.41 0.46
N PHE A 129 -18.95 -3.10 -0.10
CA PHE A 129 -19.15 -4.32 -0.89
C PHE A 129 -18.05 -5.37 -0.63
N VAL A 130 -18.30 -6.62 -1.02
CA VAL A 130 -17.32 -7.72 -0.91
C VAL A 130 -17.09 -8.33 -2.29
N LEU A 131 -15.83 -8.38 -2.71
CA LEU A 131 -15.41 -9.12 -3.90
C LEU A 131 -15.10 -10.58 -3.53
N ARG A 132 -15.51 -11.50 -4.39
CA ARG A 132 -15.12 -12.91 -4.33
C ARG A 132 -14.39 -13.24 -5.63
N ALA A 133 -13.17 -13.72 -5.53
CA ALA A 133 -12.51 -14.38 -6.65
C ALA A 133 -13.04 -15.82 -6.71
N GLU A 134 -13.37 -16.30 -7.91
CA GLU A 134 -13.74 -17.70 -8.17
C GLU A 134 -12.50 -18.57 -8.39
#